data_AF-A0A945QDC0-F1
#
_entry.id   AF-A0A945QDC0-F1
#
_cell.length_a   1.000
_cell.length_b   1.000
_cell.length_c   1.000
_cell.angle_alpha   90.00
_cell.angle_beta   90.00
_cell.angle_gamma   90.00
#
_symmetry.space_group_name_H-M   'P 1'
#
loop_
_entity.id
_entity.type
_entity.pdbx_description
1 polymer ?
#
loop_
_entity_poly.entity_id
_entity_poly.type
_entity_poly.pdbx_seq_one_letter_code
_entity_poly.pdbx_strand_id
1 'polypeptide(L)'
;MSIFAPDRHWANAVALIFALIIAVAAPAPLAAQTGEESAAGFKELETDWNARLDSARAALETPKISEAELDDTRHGVERVRDEALAAYKEAEEKAALTDEFLDTLGLPPEEGQAPESGEVAEQRQNLEEELGDFKGRMLRADLVETRASR
;
A
#
# COMPACT_ATOMS: atom_id res chain seq x y z
N MET A 1 51.06 -9.83 53.83
CA MET A 1 51.38 -9.85 52.39
C MET A 1 50.27 -10.63 51.69
N SER A 2 49.89 -10.17 50.50
CA SER A 2 48.99 -10.79 49.52
C SER A 2 47.53 -10.32 49.52
N ILE A 3 47.36 -9.23 48.77
CA ILE A 3 46.22 -8.94 47.89
C ILE A 3 45.99 -10.16 47.00
N PHE A 4 44.78 -10.72 46.97
CA PHE A 4 44.40 -11.76 46.01
C PHE A 4 43.34 -11.21 45.07
N ALA A 5 43.72 -11.17 43.79
CA ALA A 5 42.98 -10.66 42.66
C ALA A 5 41.79 -11.58 42.30
N PRO A 6 40.75 -11.06 41.62
CA PRO A 6 39.62 -11.85 41.17
C PRO A 6 40.02 -12.82 40.05
N ASP A 7 39.66 -14.09 40.21
CA ASP A 7 40.04 -15.17 39.29
C ASP A 7 39.31 -15.10 37.95
N ARG A 8 40.16 -15.17 36.93
CA ARG A 8 39.95 -14.99 35.50
C ARG A 8 39.41 -16.28 34.85
N HIS A 9 38.23 -16.75 35.28
CA HIS A 9 37.65 -17.99 34.74
C HIS A 9 36.17 -17.90 34.32
N TRP A 10 35.53 -16.75 34.49
CA TRP A 10 34.17 -16.47 34.00
C TRP A 10 34.14 -15.83 32.60
N ALA A 11 35.29 -15.77 31.90
CA ALA A 11 35.40 -15.17 30.58
C ALA A 11 35.36 -16.17 29.42
N ASN A 12 35.39 -17.49 29.69
CA ASN A 12 35.58 -18.50 28.64
C ASN A 12 34.37 -19.45 28.45
N ALA A 13 33.26 -19.23 29.15
CA ALA A 13 32.05 -20.07 29.03
C ALA A 13 31.01 -19.55 28.01
N VAL A 14 31.22 -18.37 27.42
CA VAL A 14 30.27 -17.75 26.46
C VAL A 14 30.74 -17.91 24.99
N ALA A 15 31.95 -18.43 24.77
CA ALA A 15 32.62 -18.37 23.47
C ALA A 15 32.35 -19.53 22.48
N LEU A 16 31.41 -20.44 22.74
CA LEU A 16 31.21 -21.63 21.88
C LEU A 16 29.73 -21.97 21.58
N ILE A 17 28.89 -20.97 21.31
CA ILE A 17 27.61 -21.14 20.59
C ILE A 17 27.53 -20.14 19.39
N PHE A 18 28.67 -19.58 18.96
CA PHE A 18 28.70 -18.52 17.94
C PHE A 18 29.36 -18.91 16.61
N ALA A 19 29.48 -20.21 16.35
CA ALA A 19 29.96 -20.68 15.06
C ALA A 19 29.08 -21.84 14.61
N LEU A 20 28.28 -21.58 13.56
CA LEU A 20 27.91 -22.50 12.46
C LEU A 20 26.41 -22.52 12.13
N ILE A 21 25.90 -21.45 11.52
CA ILE A 21 24.91 -21.51 10.42
C ILE A 21 25.31 -20.39 9.45
N ILE A 22 26.25 -20.64 8.55
CA ILE A 22 26.02 -20.91 7.12
C ILE A 22 25.17 -19.82 6.45
N ALA A 23 25.90 -18.99 5.71
CA ALA A 23 25.52 -18.19 4.55
C ALA A 23 24.28 -18.67 3.79
N VAL A 24 23.34 -17.74 3.56
CA VAL A 24 22.89 -17.23 2.25
C VAL A 24 21.60 -16.44 2.50
N ALA A 25 21.68 -15.13 2.34
CA ALA A 25 20.65 -14.33 1.69
C ALA A 25 21.21 -12.92 1.56
N ALA A 26 21.47 -12.49 0.32
CA ALA A 26 21.56 -11.07 0.02
C ALA A 26 20.27 -10.38 0.51
N PRO A 27 20.30 -9.13 0.97
CA PRO A 27 19.08 -8.36 1.14
C PRO A 27 18.45 -8.19 -0.25
N ALA A 28 17.49 -9.05 -0.58
CA ALA A 28 16.61 -8.81 -1.71
C ALA A 28 15.68 -7.65 -1.32
N PRO A 29 15.49 -6.63 -2.17
CA PRO A 29 14.55 -5.56 -1.92
C PRO A 29 13.12 -6.12 -2.11
N LEU A 30 12.61 -6.81 -1.09
CA LEU A 30 11.27 -7.38 -1.10
C LEU A 30 10.18 -6.32 -0.79
N ALA A 31 10.56 -5.18 -0.22
CA ALA A 31 9.61 -4.10 0.11
C ALA A 31 9.11 -3.33 -1.12
N ALA A 32 9.93 -3.18 -2.17
CA ALA A 32 9.57 -2.43 -3.36
C ALA A 32 8.58 -3.17 -4.28
N GLN A 33 8.52 -4.51 -4.21
CA GLN A 33 7.72 -5.30 -5.15
C GLN A 33 6.22 -5.28 -4.85
N THR A 34 5.82 -5.19 -3.58
CA THR A 34 4.41 -5.26 -3.18
C THR A 34 3.63 -3.96 -3.42
N GLY A 35 4.25 -2.79 -3.23
CA GLY A 35 3.61 -1.49 -3.48
C GLY A 35 3.40 -1.22 -4.98
N GLU A 36 4.44 -1.49 -5.77
CA GLU A 36 4.46 -1.24 -7.21
C GLU A 36 3.51 -2.20 -7.97
N GLU A 37 3.44 -3.47 -7.57
CA GLU A 37 2.49 -4.45 -8.12
C GLU A 37 1.03 -4.07 -7.81
N SER A 38 0.76 -3.60 -6.59
CA SER A 38 -0.58 -3.15 -6.20
C SER A 38 -1.01 -1.88 -6.93
N ALA A 39 -0.08 -0.95 -7.17
CA ALA A 39 -0.34 0.29 -7.91
C ALA A 39 -0.62 0.02 -9.39
N ALA A 40 0.17 -0.89 -10.00
CA ALA A 40 -0.05 -1.33 -11.38
C ALA A 40 -1.42 -1.99 -11.55
N GLY A 41 -1.81 -2.88 -10.63
CA GLY A 41 -3.12 -3.55 -10.66
C GLY A 41 -4.30 -2.57 -10.58
N PHE A 42 -4.24 -1.57 -9.68
CA PHE A 42 -5.29 -0.56 -9.60
C PHE A 42 -5.41 0.26 -10.89
N LYS A 43 -4.27 0.63 -11.50
CA LYS A 43 -4.26 1.41 -12.74
C LYS A 43 -4.88 0.64 -13.92
N GLU A 44 -4.66 -0.67 -13.97
CA GLU A 44 -5.29 -1.54 -14.96
C GLU A 44 -6.81 -1.59 -14.77
N LEU A 45 -7.28 -1.78 -13.54
CA LEU A 45 -8.72 -1.71 -13.21
C LEU A 45 -9.34 -0.37 -13.60
N GLU A 46 -8.68 0.74 -13.25
CA GLU A 46 -9.14 2.08 -13.62
C GLU A 46 -9.25 2.25 -15.15
N THR A 47 -8.30 1.71 -15.90
CA THR A 47 -8.32 1.76 -17.37
C THR A 47 -9.51 0.97 -17.93
N ASP A 48 -9.75 -0.25 -17.42
CA ASP A 48 -10.87 -1.10 -17.84
C ASP A 48 -12.22 -0.44 -17.51
N TRP A 49 -12.39 0.09 -16.30
CA TRP A 49 -13.62 0.79 -15.90
C TRP A 49 -13.92 1.97 -16.81
N ASN A 50 -12.94 2.82 -17.09
CA ASN A 50 -13.11 3.96 -17.97
C ASN A 50 -13.50 3.51 -19.39
N ALA A 51 -12.86 2.48 -19.92
CA ALA A 51 -13.20 1.93 -21.24
C ALA A 51 -14.64 1.38 -21.30
N ARG A 52 -15.10 0.70 -20.25
CA ARG A 52 -16.48 0.19 -20.15
C ARG A 52 -17.49 1.34 -20.09
N LEU A 53 -17.22 2.39 -19.30
CA LEU A 53 -18.09 3.56 -19.22
C LEU A 53 -18.14 4.34 -20.54
N ASP A 54 -17.01 4.46 -21.24
CA ASP A 54 -16.96 5.10 -22.55
C ASP A 54 -17.74 4.29 -23.60
N SER A 55 -17.61 2.96 -23.58
CA SER A 55 -18.39 2.05 -24.43
C SER A 55 -19.89 2.15 -24.15
N ALA A 56 -20.28 2.15 -22.87
CA ALA A 56 -21.67 2.32 -22.45
C ALA A 56 -22.26 3.64 -22.96
N ARG A 57 -21.50 4.74 -22.85
CA ARG A 57 -21.90 6.04 -23.40
C ARG A 57 -22.13 5.99 -24.90
N ALA A 58 -21.21 5.39 -25.65
CA ALA A 58 -21.34 5.26 -27.10
C ALA A 58 -22.55 4.40 -27.51
N ALA A 59 -22.85 3.34 -26.76
CA ALA A 59 -24.04 2.52 -26.98
C ALA A 59 -25.33 3.34 -26.81
N LEU A 60 -25.41 4.17 -25.77
CA LEU A 60 -26.56 5.04 -25.49
C LEU A 60 -26.77 6.15 -26.55
N GLU A 61 -25.73 6.54 -27.28
CA GLU A 61 -25.83 7.50 -28.39
C GLU A 61 -26.37 6.84 -29.68
N THR A 62 -26.52 5.51 -29.72
CA THR A 62 -27.00 4.79 -30.90
C THR A 62 -28.52 4.92 -31.07
N PRO A 63 -29.03 5.46 -32.21
CA PRO A 63 -30.46 5.78 -32.39
C PRO A 63 -31.45 4.60 -32.32
N LYS A 64 -30.97 3.36 -32.27
CA LYS A 64 -31.76 2.12 -32.29
C LYS A 64 -31.13 1.02 -31.44
N ILE A 65 -30.64 1.36 -30.24
CA ILE A 65 -30.21 0.33 -29.28
C ILE A 65 -31.39 -0.60 -28.96
N SER A 66 -31.15 -1.92 -29.00
CA SER A 66 -32.15 -2.90 -28.61
C SER A 66 -32.34 -2.92 -27.09
N GLU A 67 -33.48 -3.42 -26.60
CA GLU A 67 -33.71 -3.55 -25.16
C GLU A 67 -32.65 -4.44 -24.49
N ALA A 68 -32.21 -5.50 -25.18
CA ALA A 68 -31.17 -6.39 -24.68
C ALA A 68 -29.80 -5.67 -24.54
N GLU A 69 -29.43 -4.86 -25.53
CA GLU A 69 -28.19 -4.06 -25.48
C GLU A 69 -28.28 -2.97 -24.41
N LEU A 70 -29.47 -2.39 -24.21
CA LEU A 70 -29.71 -1.40 -23.16
C LEU A 70 -29.61 -2.01 -21.77
N ASP A 71 -30.17 -3.20 -21.56
CA ASP A 71 -30.07 -3.96 -20.30
C ASP A 71 -28.62 -4.36 -19.99
N ASP A 72 -27.90 -4.88 -20.99
CA ASP A 72 -26.47 -5.21 -20.85
C ASP A 72 -25.63 -3.98 -20.51
N THR A 73 -25.91 -2.84 -21.17
CA THR A 73 -25.24 -1.56 -20.88
C THR A 73 -25.48 -1.12 -19.43
N ARG A 74 -26.72 -1.21 -18.94
CA ARG A 74 -27.06 -0.86 -17.55
C ARG A 74 -26.32 -1.75 -16.56
N HIS A 75 -26.37 -3.08 -16.75
CA HIS A 75 -25.66 -4.02 -15.89
C HIS A 75 -24.14 -3.80 -15.92
N GLY A 76 -23.57 -3.42 -17.07
CA GLY A 76 -22.16 -3.07 -17.20
C GLY A 76 -21.77 -1.84 -16.36
N VAL A 77 -22.59 -0.79 -16.42
CA VAL A 77 -22.37 0.44 -15.63
C VAL A 77 -22.54 0.18 -14.13
N GLU A 78 -23.57 -0.57 -13.73
CA GLU A 78 -23.80 -0.95 -12.33
C GLU A 78 -22.62 -1.76 -11.77
N ARG A 79 -22.08 -2.70 -12.56
CA ARG A 79 -20.90 -3.46 -12.16
C ARG A 79 -19.68 -2.58 -11.95
N VAL A 80 -19.42 -1.63 -12.86
CA VAL A 80 -18.31 -0.68 -12.70
C VAL A 80 -18.48 0.17 -11.44
N ARG A 81 -19.71 0.65 -11.16
CA ARG A 81 -20.00 1.40 -9.94
C ARG A 81 -19.68 0.58 -8.69
N ASP A 82 -20.15 -0.67 -8.64
CA ASP A 82 -19.98 -1.53 -7.47
C ASP A 82 -18.50 -1.93 -7.28
N GLU A 83 -17.77 -2.20 -8.35
CA GLU A 83 -16.33 -2.47 -8.34
C GLU A 83 -15.52 -1.24 -7.87
N ALA A 84 -15.85 -0.04 -8.37
CA ALA A 84 -15.22 1.20 -7.94
C ALA A 84 -15.48 1.49 -6.45
N LEU A 85 -16.71 1.29 -5.97
CA LEU A 85 -17.04 1.43 -4.56
C LEU A 85 -16.28 0.42 -3.67
N ALA A 86 -16.11 -0.82 -4.14
CA ALA A 86 -15.32 -1.82 -3.42
C ALA A 86 -13.85 -1.41 -3.32
N ALA A 87 -13.26 -0.94 -4.43
CA ALA A 87 -11.88 -0.47 -4.46
C ALA A 87 -11.66 0.79 -3.61
N TYR A 88 -12.65 1.69 -3.55
CA TYR A 88 -12.63 2.82 -2.62
C TYR A 88 -12.51 2.35 -1.17
N LYS A 89 -13.38 1.42 -0.75
CA LYS A 89 -13.39 0.91 0.63
C LYS A 89 -12.10 0.17 0.98
N GLU A 90 -11.58 -0.63 0.06
CA GLU A 90 -10.29 -1.29 0.26
C GLU A 90 -9.15 -0.28 0.44
N ALA A 91 -9.12 0.77 -0.37
CA ALA A 91 -8.12 1.84 -0.23
C ALA A 91 -8.31 2.64 1.06
N GLU A 92 -9.55 2.89 1.49
CA GLU A 92 -9.87 3.55 2.75
C GLU A 92 -9.37 2.74 3.97
N GLU A 93 -9.64 1.43 3.99
CA GLU A 93 -9.17 0.53 5.05
C GLU A 93 -7.64 0.50 5.14
N LYS A 94 -6.96 0.43 3.99
CA LYS A 94 -5.49 0.45 3.92
C LYS A 94 -4.92 1.80 4.35
N ALA A 95 -5.53 2.91 3.90
CA ALA A 95 -5.12 4.24 4.32
C ALA A 95 -5.24 4.42 5.84
N ALA A 96 -6.34 3.96 6.44
CA ALA A 96 -6.53 4.02 7.89
C ALA A 96 -5.45 3.23 8.64
N LEU A 97 -5.13 2.01 8.19
CA LEU A 97 -4.08 1.21 8.80
C LEU A 97 -2.68 1.85 8.66
N THR A 98 -2.36 2.42 7.50
CA THR A 98 -1.09 3.13 7.29
C THR A 98 -0.98 4.38 8.19
N ASP A 99 -2.09 5.09 8.40
CA ASP A 99 -2.18 6.22 9.34
C ASP A 99 -1.91 5.79 10.78
N GLU A 100 -2.49 4.66 11.23
CA GLU A 100 -2.21 4.08 12.56
C GLU A 100 -0.73 3.72 12.76
N PHE A 101 -0.04 3.26 11.69
CA PHE A 101 1.40 2.99 11.75
C PHE A 101 2.22 4.29 11.85
N LEU A 102 1.84 5.34 11.12
CA LEU A 102 2.47 6.65 11.24
C LEU A 102 2.29 7.24 12.65
N ASP A 103 1.09 7.08 13.23
CA ASP A 103 0.81 7.50 14.61
C ASP A 103 1.68 6.76 15.62
N THR A 104 1.98 5.48 15.37
CA THR A 104 2.86 4.67 16.23
C THR A 104 4.31 5.15 16.18
N LEU A 105 4.77 5.68 15.04
CA LEU A 105 6.08 6.35 14.93
C LEU A 105 6.12 7.70 15.66
N GLY A 106 4.96 8.25 15.99
CA GLY A 106 4.82 9.56 16.63
C GLY A 106 5.05 10.71 15.65
N LEU A 107 5.05 11.93 16.19
CA LEU A 107 5.29 13.13 15.40
C LEU A 107 6.75 13.19 14.92
N PRO A 108 7.01 13.71 13.70
CA PRO A 108 8.36 13.98 13.27
C PRO A 108 9.04 15.01 14.21
N PRO A 109 10.38 14.97 14.37
CA PRO A 109 11.09 15.93 15.20
C PRO A 109 10.88 17.36 14.70
N GLU A 110 10.61 18.28 15.63
CA GLU A 110 10.55 19.71 15.30
C GLU A 110 11.94 20.26 14.97
N GLU A 111 11.98 21.44 14.33
CA GLU A 111 13.23 22.12 14.01
C GLU A 111 14.07 22.36 15.29
N GLY A 112 15.31 21.87 15.28
CA GLY A 112 16.23 21.98 16.43
C GLY A 112 16.16 20.81 17.42
N GLN A 113 15.23 19.86 17.26
CA GLN A 113 15.26 18.59 17.98
C GLN A 113 16.31 17.65 17.38
N ALA A 114 16.67 16.60 18.13
CA ALA A 114 17.54 15.56 17.61
C ALA A 114 16.85 14.86 16.42
N PRO A 115 17.56 14.60 15.31
CA PRO A 115 16.97 13.91 14.18
C PRO A 115 16.56 12.49 14.57
N GLU A 116 15.54 11.97 13.89
CA GLU A 116 15.19 10.55 13.92
C GLU A 116 16.40 9.70 13.52
N SER A 117 16.42 8.44 13.97
CA SER A 117 17.34 7.47 13.39
C SER A 117 17.01 7.30 11.90
N GLY A 118 18.03 7.00 11.08
CA GLY A 118 17.83 6.84 9.63
C GLY A 118 16.76 5.80 9.28
N GLU A 119 16.69 4.71 10.05
CA GLU A 119 15.69 3.65 9.88
C GLU A 119 14.26 4.13 10.15
N VAL A 120 14.04 4.94 11.21
CA VAL A 120 12.72 5.51 11.52
C VAL A 120 12.30 6.52 10.46
N ALA A 121 13.23 7.37 10.01
CA ALA A 121 12.97 8.35 8.97
C ALA A 121 12.60 7.68 7.63
N GLU A 122 13.32 6.62 7.24
CA GLU A 122 13.01 5.83 6.03
C GLU A 122 11.63 5.15 6.15
N GLN A 123 11.34 4.55 7.31
CA GLN A 123 10.04 3.92 7.53
C GLN A 123 8.89 4.91 7.47
N ARG A 124 9.04 6.11 8.06
CA ARG A 124 8.06 7.19 7.97
C ARG A 124 7.83 7.59 6.52
N GLN A 125 8.90 7.83 5.75
CA GLN A 125 8.79 8.21 4.35
C GLN A 125 8.01 7.18 3.52
N ASN A 126 8.30 5.89 3.70
CA ASN A 126 7.61 4.83 2.97
C ASN A 126 6.11 4.77 3.32
N LEU A 127 5.76 4.90 4.60
CA LEU A 127 4.37 4.93 5.04
C LEU A 127 3.62 6.17 4.53
N GLU A 128 4.27 7.34 4.49
CA GLU A 128 3.69 8.56 3.92
C GLU A 128 3.42 8.42 2.41
N GLU A 129 4.32 7.77 1.68
CA GLU A 129 4.15 7.46 0.25
C GLU A 129 2.98 6.49 0.03
N GLU A 130 2.92 5.39 0.78
CA GLU A 130 1.80 4.43 0.73
C GLU A 130 0.46 5.09 1.05
N LEU A 131 0.41 5.95 2.07
CA LEU A 131 -0.79 6.69 2.44
C LEU A 131 -1.25 7.61 1.32
N GLY A 132 -0.31 8.32 0.69
CA GLY A 132 -0.57 9.15 -0.49
C GLY A 132 -1.16 8.34 -1.64
N ASP A 133 -0.62 7.15 -1.88
CA ASP A 133 -1.08 6.23 -2.92
C ASP A 133 -2.52 5.75 -2.67
N PHE A 134 -2.84 5.29 -1.45
CA PHE A 134 -4.19 4.85 -1.11
C PHE A 134 -5.21 5.99 -1.20
N LYS A 135 -4.87 7.18 -0.71
CA LYS A 135 -5.70 8.39 -0.88
C LYS A 135 -5.93 8.72 -2.36
N GLY A 136 -4.90 8.58 -3.18
CA GLY A 136 -5.01 8.75 -4.64
C GLY A 136 -5.98 7.74 -5.27
N ARG A 137 -5.93 6.48 -4.85
CA ARG A 137 -6.86 5.42 -5.32
C ARG A 137 -8.30 5.72 -4.92
N MET A 138 -8.54 6.17 -3.68
CA MET A 138 -9.87 6.59 -3.22
C MET A 138 -10.46 7.67 -4.14
N LEU A 139 -9.70 8.73 -4.44
CA LEU A 139 -10.16 9.82 -5.31
C LEU A 139 -10.49 9.35 -6.74
N ARG A 140 -9.69 8.45 -7.31
CA ARG A 140 -9.92 7.93 -8.66
C ARG A 140 -11.09 6.95 -8.71
N ALA A 141 -11.27 6.12 -7.70
CA ALA A 141 -12.44 5.26 -7.56
C ALA A 141 -13.74 6.07 -7.40
N ASP A 142 -13.72 7.11 -6.57
CA ASP A 142 -14.85 8.04 -6.39
C ASP A 142 -15.22 8.76 -7.70
N LEU A 143 -14.23 9.17 -8.49
CA LEU A 143 -14.46 9.74 -9.81
C LEU A 143 -15.16 8.75 -10.76
N VAL A 144 -14.74 7.49 -10.76
CA VAL A 144 -15.36 6.43 -11.59
C VAL A 144 -16.79 6.15 -11.14
N GLU A 145 -17.04 6.05 -9.83
CA GLU A 145 -18.40 5.92 -9.28
C GLU A 145 -19.29 7.08 -9.72
N THR A 146 -18.81 8.32 -9.58
CA THR A 146 -19.55 9.52 -9.99
C THR A 146 -19.86 9.52 -11.49
N ARG A 147 -18.96 8.98 -12.32
CA ARG A 147 -19.20 8.82 -13.76
C ARG A 147 -20.25 7.75 -14.05
N ALA A 148 -20.26 6.65 -13.31
CA ALA A 148 -21.22 5.55 -13.48
C ALA A 148 -22.63 5.92 -13.01
N SER A 149 -22.75 6.87 -12.08
CA SER A 149 -24.02 7.34 -11.51
C SER A 149 -24.70 8.47 -12.30
N ARG A 150 -24.19 8.84 -13.49
CA ARG A 150 -24.70 9.93 -14.34
C ARG A 150 -25.14 9.44 -15.72
#